data_AF-A0A1M6UDF1-F1
#
_entry.id   AF-A0A1M6UDF1-F1
#
_cell.length_a   1.000
_cell.length_b   1.000
_cell.length_c   1.000
_cell.angle_alpha   90.00
_cell.angle_beta   90.00
_cell.angle_gamma   90.00
#
_symmetry.space_group_name_H-M   'P 1'
#
loop_
_entity.id
_entity.type
_entity.pdbx_description
1 polymer ?
#
loop_
_entity_poly.entity_id
_entity_poly.type
_entity_poly.pdbx_seq_one_letter_code
_entity_poly.pdbx_strand_id
1 'polypeptide(L)'
;MAISFAWLVNLPMTIAQESSLIEWSSSDFESDGFYTDQYTGVELLAIRPDEKNGKPVSATASRVFDQSEGYYDIRFHGVGENDGRSSFFLFINDQPIGGEVQLPLSNESWEVGESYNAVFRSVRLKEADVVSVKGMTHSADGKEWSRARWLKLTFSPSQQLPKLFVERGGVLLIEAEEAELVGDWTVEQSFDEPAAGTGHLEFAGENSYAKALNKNTLRYTIQINTPGLYQVKWKSRNGKGAVRFDEMNDSWMRVNANVFIGTKNGLQTDLTGDFTKIWIQDTKSWSWASFGEHHGVNGMQLYAQFDRAGTYTVEVCGRSRFHPIDQILLFKVK
;
A
#
# COMPACT_ATOMS: atom_id res chain seq x y z
N MET A 1 23.76 -4.24 -22.86
CA MET A 1 23.57 -2.84 -23.28
C MET A 1 22.29 -2.37 -22.60
N ALA A 2 22.41 -1.80 -21.41
CA ALA A 2 21.25 -1.36 -20.62
C ALA A 2 20.74 -0.05 -21.21
N ILE A 3 19.55 -0.07 -21.81
CA ILE A 3 18.90 1.15 -22.28
C ILE A 3 18.06 1.67 -21.13
N SER A 4 18.64 2.55 -20.32
CA SER A 4 17.89 3.31 -19.31
C SER A 4 16.99 4.31 -20.04
N PHE A 5 15.68 4.12 -19.93
CA PHE A 5 14.67 5.09 -20.34
C PHE A 5 13.97 5.66 -19.11
N ALA A 6 14.70 6.45 -18.32
CA ALA A 6 14.08 7.31 -17.31
C ALA A 6 14.26 8.77 -17.73
N TRP A 7 13.35 9.27 -18.57
CA TRP A 7 13.13 10.71 -18.68
C TRP A 7 12.01 11.06 -17.72
N LEU A 8 12.39 11.57 -16.54
CA LEU A 8 11.47 12.26 -15.63
C LEU A 8 10.78 13.37 -16.43
N VAL A 9 9.48 13.19 -16.69
CA VAL A 9 8.65 14.28 -17.17
C VAL A 9 8.34 15.11 -15.94
N ASN A 10 8.93 16.31 -15.85
CA ASN A 10 8.50 17.30 -14.87
C ASN A 10 7.03 17.62 -15.17
N LEU A 11 6.12 17.05 -14.39
CA LEU A 11 4.74 17.51 -14.34
C LEU A 11 4.80 18.99 -13.94
N PRO A 12 4.04 19.89 -14.61
CA PRO A 12 3.98 21.27 -14.20
C PRO A 12 3.15 21.34 -12.92
N MET A 13 3.81 21.20 -11.78
CA MET A 13 3.24 21.59 -10.50
C MET A 13 4.30 22.39 -9.77
N THR A 14 4.01 23.68 -9.65
CA THR A 14 4.70 24.64 -8.81
C THR A 14 5.02 23.97 -7.48
N ILE A 15 6.31 23.88 -7.13
CA ILE A 15 6.72 23.59 -5.76
C ILE A 15 5.96 24.58 -4.89
N ALA A 16 5.13 24.09 -3.98
CA ALA A 16 4.40 24.95 -3.06
C ALA A 16 5.44 25.85 -2.37
N GLN A 17 5.27 27.15 -2.58
CA GLN A 17 6.06 28.22 -1.97
C GLN A 17 6.08 27.98 -0.46
N GLU A 18 7.26 27.67 0.12
CA GLU A 18 7.52 27.39 1.55
C GLU A 18 6.26 27.36 2.42
N SER A 19 5.44 26.31 2.31
CA SER A 19 4.29 26.17 3.20
C SER A 19 4.82 25.60 4.50
N SER A 20 4.57 26.31 5.60
CA SER A 20 4.85 25.86 6.94
C SER A 20 4.22 24.50 7.20
N LEU A 21 4.88 23.67 8.00
CA LEU A 21 4.30 22.45 8.56
C LEU A 21 2.89 22.75 9.08
N ILE A 22 1.89 22.03 8.57
CA ILE A 22 0.53 22.09 9.08
C ILE A 22 0.41 21.01 10.15
N GLU A 23 -0.16 21.36 11.30
CA GLU A 23 -0.47 20.40 12.37
C GLU A 23 -1.96 20.42 12.65
N TRP A 24 -2.57 19.24 12.65
CA TRP A 24 -3.95 19.05 13.08
C TRP A 24 -3.97 18.13 14.30
N SER A 25 -4.42 18.66 15.43
CA SER A 25 -4.67 17.83 16.62
C SER A 25 -5.71 16.78 16.26
N SER A 26 -5.60 15.58 16.80
CA SER A 26 -6.65 14.57 16.61
C SER A 26 -8.00 15.08 17.14
N SER A 27 -8.00 15.89 18.19
CA SER A 27 -9.23 16.51 18.74
C SER A 27 -9.88 17.55 17.82
N ASP A 28 -9.21 18.00 16.76
CA ASP A 28 -9.80 18.89 15.75
C ASP A 28 -10.64 18.15 14.69
N PHE A 29 -10.67 16.83 14.71
CA PHE A 29 -11.41 16.02 13.75
C PHE A 29 -12.83 15.76 14.24
N GLU A 30 -13.79 15.73 13.31
CA GLU A 30 -15.13 15.24 13.60
C GLU A 30 -15.05 13.73 13.85
N SER A 31 -15.50 13.28 15.02
CA SER A 31 -15.41 11.88 15.42
C SER A 31 -16.72 11.11 15.27
N ASP A 32 -16.59 9.87 14.81
CA ASP A 32 -17.58 8.81 14.94
C ASP A 32 -16.96 7.67 15.77
N GLY A 33 -17.33 7.62 17.06
CA GLY A 33 -16.91 6.59 18.01
C GLY A 33 -15.65 6.91 18.83
N PHE A 34 -14.86 7.93 18.47
CA PHE A 34 -13.79 8.44 19.35
C PHE A 34 -14.36 9.37 20.42
N TYR A 35 -13.73 9.38 21.59
CA TYR A 35 -13.91 10.37 22.64
C TYR A 35 -12.62 11.15 22.87
N THR A 36 -12.75 12.37 23.39
CA THR A 36 -11.62 13.21 23.80
C THR A 36 -11.01 12.72 25.11
N ASP A 37 -9.72 12.42 25.11
CA ASP A 37 -8.92 11.98 26.25
C ASP A 37 -7.80 13.00 26.53
N GLN A 38 -7.36 13.09 27.78
CA GLN A 38 -6.22 13.92 28.20
C GLN A 38 -5.17 13.11 28.98
N TYR A 39 -5.21 11.78 28.88
CA TYR A 39 -4.34 10.86 29.61
C TYR A 39 -2.83 11.13 29.45
N THR A 40 -2.40 11.69 28.32
CA THR A 40 -0.99 12.02 28.03
C THR A 40 -0.62 13.46 28.43
N GLY A 41 -1.54 14.21 29.04
CA GLY A 41 -1.37 15.65 29.34
C GLY A 41 -1.64 16.57 28.15
N VAL A 42 -1.99 16.01 26.98
CA VAL A 42 -2.45 16.74 25.79
C VAL A 42 -3.79 16.16 25.37
N GLU A 43 -4.67 17.01 24.88
CA GLU A 43 -5.96 16.58 24.36
C GLU A 43 -5.78 15.76 23.07
N LEU A 44 -6.42 14.59 23.03
CA LEU A 44 -6.34 13.65 21.92
C LEU A 44 -7.61 12.82 21.77
N LEU A 45 -7.75 12.10 20.65
CA LEU A 45 -8.82 11.13 20.44
C LEU A 45 -8.42 9.71 20.88
N ALA A 46 -9.37 9.03 21.52
CA ALA A 46 -9.26 7.66 22.00
C ALA A 46 -10.58 6.89 21.81
N ILE A 47 -10.52 5.57 21.82
CA ILE A 47 -11.66 4.66 21.68
C ILE A 47 -11.95 4.03 23.03
N ARG A 48 -13.22 3.98 23.44
CA ARG A 48 -13.64 3.20 24.61
C ARG A 48 -13.64 1.71 24.23
N PRO A 49 -12.80 0.85 24.85
CA PRO A 49 -12.79 -0.56 24.52
C PRO A 49 -14.11 -1.23 24.92
N ASP A 50 -14.53 -2.27 24.18
CA ASP A 50 -15.63 -3.12 24.58
C ASP A 50 -15.14 -4.21 25.55
N GLU A 51 -14.78 -3.77 26.77
CA GLU A 51 -14.26 -4.66 27.82
C GLU A 51 -15.27 -5.74 28.21
N LYS A 52 -16.57 -5.46 28.06
CA LYS A 52 -17.64 -6.41 28.40
C LYS A 52 -17.64 -7.62 27.48
N ASN A 53 -17.46 -7.39 26.17
CA ASN A 53 -17.48 -8.48 25.19
C ASN A 53 -16.07 -8.96 24.81
N GLY A 54 -15.02 -8.24 25.22
CA GLY A 54 -13.63 -8.58 24.95
C GLY A 54 -13.32 -8.61 23.46
N LYS A 55 -13.77 -7.59 22.71
CA LYS A 55 -13.60 -7.53 21.26
C LYS A 55 -12.94 -6.23 20.81
N PRO A 56 -12.18 -6.25 19.70
CA PRO A 56 -11.71 -5.04 19.04
C PRO A 56 -12.88 -4.14 18.65
N VAL A 57 -12.73 -2.84 18.90
CA VAL A 57 -13.67 -1.80 18.48
C VAL A 57 -12.91 -0.83 17.59
N SER A 58 -13.61 -0.27 16.59
CA SER A 58 -13.05 0.75 15.72
C SER A 58 -13.84 2.04 15.80
N ALA A 59 -13.17 3.15 15.57
CA ALA A 59 -13.75 4.47 15.43
C ALA A 59 -13.09 5.19 14.25
N THR A 60 -13.78 6.18 13.69
CA THR A 60 -13.26 7.00 12.59
C THR A 60 -13.32 8.46 12.98
N ALA A 61 -12.30 9.22 12.59
CA ALA A 61 -12.28 10.67 12.73
C ALA A 61 -11.93 11.28 11.37
N SER A 62 -12.65 12.33 10.98
CA SER A 62 -12.53 12.94 9.65
C SER A 62 -12.43 14.45 9.72
N ARG A 63 -11.70 15.03 8.76
CA ARG A 63 -11.58 16.47 8.59
C ARG A 63 -11.43 16.80 7.11
N VAL A 64 -12.04 17.91 6.69
CA VAL A 64 -11.91 18.42 5.31
C VAL A 64 -10.58 19.15 5.16
N PHE A 65 -9.85 18.85 4.08
CA PHE A 65 -8.62 19.52 3.72
C PHE A 65 -8.88 20.93 3.20
N ASP A 66 -8.30 21.90 3.90
CA ASP A 66 -8.52 23.34 3.75
C ASP A 66 -7.27 24.08 3.26
N GLN A 67 -6.30 23.35 2.71
CA GLN A 67 -5.04 23.91 2.20
C GLN A 67 -4.98 23.82 0.67
N SER A 68 -3.99 24.51 0.08
CA SER A 68 -3.76 24.50 -1.36
C SER A 68 -3.55 23.09 -1.91
N GLU A 69 -4.02 22.83 -3.14
CA GLU A 69 -3.72 21.59 -3.84
C GLU A 69 -2.20 21.38 -3.98
N GLY A 70 -1.74 20.16 -3.73
CA GLY A 70 -0.33 19.79 -3.85
C GLY A 70 -0.04 18.37 -3.41
N TYR A 71 1.26 18.04 -3.36
CA TYR A 71 1.74 16.81 -2.76
C TYR A 71 2.25 17.10 -1.35
N TYR A 72 1.83 16.29 -0.38
CA TYR A 72 2.18 16.43 1.02
C TYR A 72 2.75 15.11 1.55
N ASP A 73 3.80 15.21 2.35
CA ASP A 73 4.18 14.14 3.27
C ASP A 73 3.27 14.27 4.49
N ILE A 74 2.45 13.25 4.73
CA ILE A 74 1.54 13.17 5.86
C ILE A 74 2.18 12.30 6.91
N ARG A 75 2.32 12.81 8.13
CA ARG A 75 2.85 12.06 9.25
C ARG A 75 1.80 11.88 10.32
N PHE A 76 1.53 10.62 10.62
CA PHE A 76 0.69 10.18 11.73
C PHE A 76 1.52 10.09 13.01
N HIS A 77 0.98 10.61 14.10
CA HIS A 77 1.59 10.55 15.43
C HIS A 77 0.71 9.75 16.38
N GLY A 78 1.08 8.50 16.64
CA GLY A 78 0.37 7.59 17.54
C GLY A 78 0.82 7.69 18.99
N VAL A 79 0.13 6.95 19.86
CA VAL A 79 0.54 6.72 21.25
C VAL A 79 0.65 5.21 21.46
N GLY A 80 1.83 4.75 21.83
CA GLY A 80 2.06 3.38 22.24
C GLY A 80 1.37 3.09 23.57
N GLU A 81 0.79 1.90 23.72
CA GLU A 81 0.12 1.44 24.93
C GLU A 81 0.66 0.05 25.27
N ASN A 82 0.79 -0.26 26.56
CA ASN A 82 1.23 -1.57 27.04
C ASN A 82 0.12 -2.62 27.01
N ASP A 83 -1.14 -2.18 27.03
CA ASP A 83 -2.32 -3.05 27.04
C ASP A 83 -2.60 -3.71 25.68
N GLY A 84 -2.08 -3.16 24.57
CA GLY A 84 -2.36 -3.68 23.24
C GLY A 84 -1.75 -2.90 22.07
N ARG A 85 -1.57 -3.61 20.95
CA ARG A 85 -1.00 -3.07 19.70
C ARG A 85 -2.07 -2.45 18.82
N SER A 86 -2.55 -1.27 19.20
CA SER A 86 -3.55 -0.51 18.43
C SER A 86 -3.15 -0.39 16.96
N SER A 87 -4.14 -0.38 16.05
CA SER A 87 -3.87 -0.19 14.64
C SER A 87 -4.67 0.95 14.03
N PHE A 88 -4.07 1.57 13.00
CA PHE A 88 -4.62 2.75 12.35
C PHE A 88 -4.57 2.63 10.83
N PHE A 89 -5.54 3.24 10.17
CA PHE A 89 -5.64 3.35 8.73
C PHE A 89 -5.92 4.81 8.35
N LEU A 90 -5.19 5.34 7.37
CA LEU A 90 -5.41 6.69 6.84
C LEU A 90 -6.02 6.62 5.45
N PHE A 91 -6.99 7.51 5.20
CA PHE A 91 -7.74 7.58 3.95
C PHE A 91 -7.83 9.01 3.44
N ILE A 92 -7.88 9.15 2.12
CA ILE A 92 -8.26 10.37 1.40
C ILE A 92 -9.45 10.01 0.51
N ASN A 93 -10.60 10.66 0.74
CA ASN A 93 -11.86 10.36 0.03
C ASN A 93 -12.19 8.85 0.01
N ASP A 94 -12.17 8.24 1.20
CA ASP A 94 -12.38 6.80 1.44
C ASP A 94 -11.34 5.85 0.79
N GLN A 95 -10.32 6.38 0.11
CA GLN A 95 -9.23 5.58 -0.45
C GLN A 95 -8.05 5.51 0.52
N PRO A 96 -7.56 4.32 0.90
CA PRO A 96 -6.43 4.20 1.80
C PRO A 96 -5.14 4.71 1.11
N ILE A 97 -4.40 5.59 1.78
CA ILE A 97 -3.14 6.15 1.27
C ILE A 97 -1.89 5.36 1.67
N GLY A 98 -2.08 4.25 2.40
CA GLY A 98 -0.98 3.43 2.88
C GLY A 98 -1.45 2.12 3.51
N GLY A 99 -0.52 1.48 4.21
CA GLY A 99 -0.79 0.26 4.96
C GLY A 99 -1.48 0.50 6.30
N GLU A 100 -1.73 -0.59 7.03
CA GLU A 100 -2.14 -0.57 8.42
C GLU A 100 -0.92 -0.14 9.23
N VAL A 101 -1.09 0.90 10.03
CA VAL A 101 -0.09 1.35 11.01
C VAL A 101 -0.40 0.63 12.31
N GLN A 102 0.23 -0.53 12.53
CA GLN A 102 0.16 -1.23 13.81
C GLN A 102 1.24 -0.70 14.74
N LEU A 103 0.82 -0.09 15.85
CA LEU A 103 1.76 0.42 16.84
C LEU A 103 2.39 -0.72 17.65
N PRO A 104 3.70 -0.68 17.93
CA PRO A 104 4.31 -1.64 18.85
C PRO A 104 3.76 -1.49 20.27
N LEU A 105 3.96 -2.51 21.11
CA LEU A 105 3.66 -2.39 22.54
C LEU A 105 4.64 -1.41 23.19
N SER A 106 4.09 -0.57 24.06
CA SER A 106 4.87 0.31 24.93
C SER A 106 5.40 -0.45 26.14
N ASN A 107 6.57 -0.03 26.66
CA ASN A 107 7.09 -0.53 27.94
C ASN A 107 6.52 0.22 29.14
N GLU A 108 5.94 1.40 28.91
CA GLU A 108 5.24 2.21 29.90
C GLU A 108 3.73 2.17 29.65
N SER A 109 2.93 2.74 30.55
CA SER A 109 1.47 2.86 30.35
C SER A 109 1.12 3.64 29.08
N TRP A 110 1.99 4.58 28.68
CA TRP A 110 1.95 5.20 27.36
C TRP A 110 3.32 5.72 26.94
N GLU A 111 3.61 5.70 25.63
CA GLU A 111 4.82 6.27 25.04
C GLU A 111 4.50 6.98 23.71
N VAL A 112 5.31 7.98 23.37
CA VAL A 112 5.27 8.69 22.08
C VAL A 112 6.67 8.75 21.51
N GLY A 113 6.79 8.84 20.19
CA GLY A 113 8.10 8.92 19.52
C GLY A 113 8.09 8.25 18.16
N GLU A 114 9.26 8.24 17.50
CA GLU A 114 9.42 7.73 16.13
C GLU A 114 8.87 6.31 15.94
N SER A 115 9.04 5.43 16.94
CA SER A 115 8.52 4.06 16.91
C SER A 115 6.99 3.95 16.82
N TYR A 116 6.27 5.04 17.13
CA TYR A 116 4.81 5.11 17.14
C TYR A 116 4.26 6.02 16.03
N ASN A 117 5.13 6.48 15.13
CA ASN A 117 4.78 7.37 14.04
C ASN A 117 4.81 6.63 12.70
N ALA A 118 4.07 7.14 11.72
CA ALA A 118 4.12 6.66 10.35
C ALA A 118 4.13 7.85 9.38
N VAL A 119 4.85 7.72 8.27
CA VAL A 119 4.92 8.74 7.22
C VAL A 119 4.38 8.16 5.92
N PHE A 120 3.47 8.90 5.30
CA PHE A 120 2.90 8.64 3.98
C PHE A 120 3.43 9.74 3.06
N ARG A 121 4.37 9.40 2.18
CA ARG A 121 5.06 10.38 1.35
C ARG A 121 4.26 10.73 0.11
N SER A 122 4.44 11.97 -0.35
CA SER A 122 3.99 12.43 -1.66
C SER A 122 2.50 12.12 -1.93
N VAL A 123 1.66 12.31 -0.92
CA VAL A 123 0.21 12.13 -1.02
C VAL A 123 -0.39 13.35 -1.70
N ARG A 124 -1.10 13.14 -2.82
CA ARG A 124 -1.81 14.23 -3.49
C ARG A 124 -3.04 14.62 -2.66
N LEU A 125 -3.15 15.90 -2.32
CA LEU A 125 -4.29 16.49 -1.65
C LEU A 125 -4.81 17.68 -2.45
N LYS A 126 -6.13 17.87 -2.42
CA LYS A 126 -6.86 18.99 -2.99
C LYS A 126 -7.75 19.61 -1.94
N GLU A 127 -8.04 20.90 -2.10
CA GLU A 127 -9.08 21.55 -1.32
C GLU A 127 -10.38 20.72 -1.39
N ALA A 128 -11.03 20.55 -0.25
CA ALA A 128 -12.22 19.73 -0.03
C ALA A 128 -12.03 18.21 -0.04
N ASP A 129 -10.80 17.68 -0.22
CA ASP A 129 -10.54 16.26 0.05
C ASP A 129 -10.85 15.94 1.52
N VAL A 130 -11.48 14.78 1.78
CA VAL A 130 -11.76 14.32 3.15
C VAL A 130 -10.60 13.45 3.63
N VAL A 131 -9.91 13.91 4.68
CA VAL A 131 -8.85 13.16 5.38
C VAL A 131 -9.47 12.41 6.55
N SER A 132 -9.32 11.08 6.58
CA SER A 132 -9.89 10.24 7.63
C SER A 132 -8.84 9.35 8.29
N VAL A 133 -8.93 9.21 9.62
CA VAL A 133 -8.16 8.25 10.43
C VAL A 133 -9.14 7.26 11.04
N LYS A 134 -8.97 5.97 10.76
CA LYS A 134 -9.68 4.89 11.44
C LYS A 134 -8.75 4.22 12.43
N GLY A 135 -9.10 4.25 13.72
CA GLY A 135 -8.39 3.55 14.78
C GLY A 135 -9.08 2.24 15.16
N MET A 136 -8.30 1.28 15.64
CA MET A 136 -8.78 -0.01 16.14
C MET A 136 -8.08 -0.36 17.46
N THR A 137 -8.88 -0.74 18.47
CA THR A 137 -8.35 -1.25 19.74
C THR A 137 -7.81 -2.67 19.57
N HIS A 138 -6.78 -3.00 20.34
CA HIS A 138 -6.22 -4.33 20.42
C HIS A 138 -5.91 -4.70 21.87
N SER A 139 -5.68 -5.99 22.11
CA SER A 139 -5.31 -6.50 23.43
C SER A 139 -4.06 -7.36 23.31
N ALA A 140 -3.12 -7.18 24.23
CA ALA A 140 -1.91 -7.99 24.33
C ALA A 140 -2.18 -9.34 24.98
N ASP A 141 -3.14 -9.41 25.91
CA ASP A 141 -3.38 -10.57 26.77
C ASP A 141 -4.84 -11.09 26.73
N GLY A 142 -5.72 -10.42 25.99
CA GLY A 142 -7.15 -10.69 25.89
C GLY A 142 -7.99 -10.12 27.03
N LYS A 143 -7.39 -9.39 27.98
CA LYS A 143 -8.07 -8.85 29.17
C LYS A 143 -8.05 -7.33 29.18
N GLU A 144 -6.87 -6.74 29.03
CA GLU A 144 -6.69 -5.29 28.97
C GLU A 144 -6.60 -4.85 27.51
N TRP A 145 -7.20 -3.71 27.20
CA TRP A 145 -7.35 -3.25 25.83
C TRP A 145 -6.76 -1.86 25.67
N SER A 146 -5.93 -1.72 24.64
CA SER A 146 -5.49 -0.41 24.18
C SER A 146 -6.67 0.43 23.72
N ARG A 147 -6.54 1.74 23.83
CA ARG A 147 -7.59 2.70 23.49
C ARG A 147 -7.38 3.36 22.12
N ALA A 148 -6.40 2.90 21.35
CA ALA A 148 -6.09 3.44 20.02
C ALA A 148 -5.94 4.96 20.05
N ARG A 149 -5.13 5.44 20.99
CA ARG A 149 -4.80 6.86 21.17
C ARG A 149 -3.89 7.35 20.06
N TRP A 150 -4.18 8.54 19.54
CA TRP A 150 -3.32 9.21 18.55
C TRP A 150 -3.37 10.73 18.72
N LEU A 151 -2.23 11.39 18.53
CA LEU A 151 -2.03 12.79 18.88
C LEU A 151 -2.45 13.74 17.76
N LYS A 152 -1.95 13.52 16.55
CA LYS A 152 -2.08 14.48 15.45
C LYS A 152 -1.74 13.87 14.11
N LEU A 153 -2.17 14.58 13.05
CA LEU A 153 -1.54 14.51 11.74
C LEU A 153 -0.71 15.77 11.51
N THR A 154 0.45 15.61 10.87
CA THR A 154 1.22 16.74 10.37
C THR A 154 1.43 16.63 8.86
N PHE A 155 1.34 17.74 8.14
CA PHE A 155 1.45 17.81 6.69
C PHE A 155 2.58 18.76 6.33
N SER A 156 3.53 18.30 5.53
CA SER A 156 4.57 19.14 4.94
C SER A 156 4.54 19.01 3.43
N PRO A 157 4.68 20.10 2.66
CA PRO A 157 4.85 20.00 1.21
C PRO A 157 5.94 19.00 0.88
N SER A 158 5.60 18.01 0.05
CA SER A 158 6.54 16.98 -0.31
C SER A 158 7.60 17.56 -1.24
N GLN A 159 8.86 17.37 -0.89
CA GLN A 159 10.01 17.74 -1.73
C GLN A 159 10.23 16.71 -2.85
N GLN A 160 9.48 15.61 -2.82
CA GLN A 160 9.58 14.51 -3.77
C GLN A 160 8.19 14.29 -4.38
N LEU A 161 8.12 14.20 -5.70
CA LEU A 161 6.91 13.74 -6.36
C LEU A 161 6.83 12.22 -6.25
N PRO A 162 5.63 11.63 -6.20
CA PRO A 162 5.52 10.18 -6.24
C PRO A 162 6.15 9.69 -7.55
N LYS A 163 6.87 8.57 -7.48
CA LYS A 163 7.42 7.99 -8.69
C LYS A 163 6.28 7.58 -9.62
N LEU A 164 6.25 8.18 -10.80
CA LEU A 164 5.20 8.00 -11.79
C LEU A 164 5.69 7.13 -12.94
N PHE A 165 5.05 5.99 -13.14
CA PHE A 165 5.29 5.12 -14.29
C PHE A 165 4.33 5.49 -15.42
N VAL A 166 4.87 5.89 -16.57
CA VAL A 166 4.08 6.50 -17.65
C VAL A 166 3.91 5.53 -18.81
N GLU A 167 2.66 5.19 -19.12
CA GLU A 167 2.30 4.41 -20.30
C GLU A 167 2.59 5.21 -21.58
N ARG A 168 3.21 4.55 -22.56
CA ARG A 168 3.47 5.13 -23.87
C ARG A 168 3.13 4.13 -24.97
N GLY A 169 2.25 4.53 -25.89
CA GLY A 169 1.92 3.74 -27.08
C GLY A 169 1.24 2.40 -26.79
N GLY A 170 0.46 2.34 -25.72
CA GLY A 170 -0.19 1.15 -25.21
C GLY A 170 0.71 0.25 -24.36
N VAL A 171 1.88 0.71 -23.89
CA VAL A 171 2.80 -0.11 -23.09
C VAL A 171 3.25 0.65 -21.85
N LEU A 172 3.18 -0.03 -20.71
CA LEU A 172 3.68 0.42 -19.42
C LEU A 172 4.54 -0.68 -18.80
N LEU A 173 5.80 -0.37 -18.53
CA LEU A 173 6.73 -1.25 -17.83
C LEU A 173 7.12 -0.58 -16.51
N ILE A 174 7.10 -1.36 -15.44
CA ILE A 174 7.45 -0.96 -14.09
C ILE A 174 8.59 -1.88 -13.64
N GLU A 175 9.74 -1.30 -13.31
CA GLU A 175 10.80 -1.99 -12.58
C GLU A 175 10.32 -2.16 -11.13
N ALA A 176 10.13 -3.40 -10.67
CA ALA A 176 9.42 -3.63 -9.42
C ALA A 176 10.19 -3.07 -8.22
N GLU A 177 11.52 -3.09 -8.26
CA GLU A 177 12.39 -2.56 -7.21
C GLU A 177 12.36 -1.02 -7.07
N GLU A 178 11.70 -0.33 -7.99
CA GLU A 178 11.55 1.13 -7.96
C GLU A 178 10.39 1.62 -7.09
N ALA A 179 9.69 0.73 -6.37
CA ALA A 179 8.68 1.09 -5.38
C ALA A 179 9.27 1.85 -4.17
N GLU A 180 8.46 2.68 -3.52
CA GLU A 180 8.73 3.07 -2.14
C GLU A 180 8.47 1.84 -1.25
N LEU A 181 9.55 1.27 -0.70
CA LEU A 181 9.46 0.05 0.10
C LEU A 181 8.74 0.32 1.42
N VAL A 182 7.77 -0.55 1.73
CA VAL A 182 7.09 -0.63 3.02
C VAL A 182 7.08 -2.08 3.49
N GLY A 183 6.97 -2.30 4.80
CA GLY A 183 6.92 -3.66 5.35
C GLY A 183 8.21 -4.46 5.09
N ASP A 184 8.05 -5.76 4.85
CA ASP A 184 9.18 -6.71 4.79
C ASP A 184 9.70 -6.94 3.35
N TRP A 185 9.67 -5.92 2.49
CA TRP A 185 10.21 -6.01 1.13
C TRP A 185 11.68 -5.56 1.09
N THR A 186 12.52 -6.31 0.38
CA THR A 186 13.92 -5.93 0.11
C THR A 186 14.20 -5.90 -1.39
N VAL A 187 15.22 -5.13 -1.80
CA VAL A 187 15.78 -5.20 -3.16
C VAL A 187 17.01 -6.09 -3.13
N GLU A 188 17.01 -7.14 -3.94
CA GLU A 188 18.04 -8.16 -3.93
C GLU A 188 18.68 -8.36 -5.32
N GLN A 189 19.88 -8.93 -5.29
CA GLN A 189 20.58 -9.48 -6.46
C GLN A 189 20.95 -10.95 -6.18
N SER A 190 19.95 -11.72 -5.76
CA SER A 190 20.13 -13.06 -5.20
C SER A 190 20.35 -14.17 -6.25
N PHE A 191 20.20 -13.92 -7.56
CA PHE A 191 20.32 -14.93 -8.63
C PHE A 191 21.53 -14.72 -9.54
N ASP A 192 22.10 -15.82 -10.06
CA ASP A 192 23.21 -15.77 -11.04
C ASP A 192 22.78 -15.16 -12.37
N GLU A 193 21.55 -15.46 -12.81
CA GLU A 193 20.89 -14.74 -13.90
C GLU A 193 20.34 -13.42 -13.32
N PRO A 194 20.92 -12.27 -13.69
CA PRO A 194 20.49 -11.00 -13.12
C PRO A 194 19.06 -10.66 -13.53
N ALA A 195 18.33 -10.06 -12.61
CA ALA A 195 17.09 -9.34 -12.90
C ALA A 195 17.36 -8.16 -13.85
N ALA A 196 16.30 -7.53 -14.35
CA ALA A 196 16.42 -6.24 -15.02
C ALA A 196 16.81 -5.15 -14.00
N GLY A 197 16.96 -3.91 -14.50
CA GLY A 197 17.18 -2.74 -13.64
C GLY A 197 18.39 -2.87 -12.70
N THR A 198 18.13 -2.60 -11.42
CA THR A 198 19.12 -2.60 -10.33
C THR A 198 19.01 -3.81 -9.41
N GLY A 199 17.97 -4.63 -9.56
CA GLY A 199 17.72 -5.81 -8.75
C GLY A 199 16.31 -6.31 -8.95
N HIS A 200 15.79 -7.03 -7.96
CA HIS A 200 14.38 -7.43 -7.92
C HIS A 200 13.85 -7.25 -6.50
N LEU A 201 12.53 -7.15 -6.37
CA LEU A 201 11.89 -7.23 -5.07
C LEU A 201 11.90 -8.66 -4.55
N GLU A 202 12.21 -8.86 -3.28
CA GLU A 202 12.01 -10.12 -2.57
C GLU A 202 11.20 -9.87 -1.29
N PHE A 203 10.15 -10.67 -1.06
CA PHE A 203 9.33 -10.54 0.16
C PHE A 203 9.93 -11.35 1.30
N ALA A 204 10.58 -10.71 2.27
CA ALA A 204 11.25 -11.38 3.38
C ALA A 204 10.32 -11.74 4.56
N GLY A 205 9.08 -11.22 4.56
CA GLY A 205 8.11 -11.36 5.64
C GLY A 205 7.49 -12.75 5.77
N GLU A 206 6.63 -12.92 6.78
CA GLU A 206 5.89 -14.16 6.99
C GLU A 206 4.84 -14.41 5.90
N ASN A 207 4.57 -15.68 5.62
CA ASN A 207 3.56 -16.08 4.65
C ASN A 207 2.17 -15.54 5.04
N SER A 208 1.45 -14.99 4.05
CA SER A 208 0.09 -14.45 4.23
C SER A 208 -0.89 -14.98 3.19
N TYR A 209 -1.27 -16.25 3.31
CA TYR A 209 -2.04 -16.95 2.28
C TYR A 209 -3.54 -16.64 2.27
N ALA A 210 -4.09 -16.16 3.38
CA ALA A 210 -5.53 -15.93 3.54
C ALA A 210 -5.96 -14.49 3.20
N LYS A 211 -5.03 -13.53 3.24
CA LYS A 211 -5.34 -12.11 3.00
C LYS A 211 -4.09 -11.33 2.60
N ALA A 212 -4.27 -10.31 1.78
CA ALA A 212 -3.28 -9.25 1.62
C ALA A 212 -3.19 -8.44 2.91
N LEU A 213 -1.98 -8.13 3.36
CA LEU A 213 -1.73 -7.29 4.53
C LEU A 213 -1.29 -5.91 4.06
N ASN A 214 -2.07 -4.91 4.41
CA ASN A 214 -1.86 -3.53 3.98
C ASN A 214 -0.44 -3.02 4.34
N LYS A 215 0.13 -3.45 5.48
CA LYS A 215 1.51 -3.13 5.90
C LYS A 215 2.60 -3.61 4.92
N ASN A 216 2.31 -4.65 4.13
CA ASN A 216 3.21 -5.27 3.15
C ASN A 216 2.80 -4.96 1.71
N THR A 217 1.99 -3.91 1.50
CA THR A 217 1.46 -3.52 0.18
C THR A 217 2.24 -2.34 -0.40
N LEU A 218 3.04 -2.62 -1.42
CA LEU A 218 3.70 -1.64 -2.27
C LEU A 218 2.68 -1.02 -3.23
N ARG A 219 2.85 0.27 -3.54
CA ARG A 219 1.97 1.01 -4.46
C ARG A 219 2.78 1.67 -5.56
N TYR A 220 2.36 1.43 -6.79
CA TYR A 220 2.94 2.05 -7.98
C TYR A 220 1.92 3.02 -8.57
N THR A 221 2.27 4.30 -8.62
CA THR A 221 1.44 5.31 -9.29
C THR A 221 1.71 5.23 -10.79
N ILE A 222 0.67 4.98 -11.57
CA ILE A 222 0.77 4.82 -13.02
C ILE A 222 -0.04 5.91 -13.74
N GLN A 223 0.48 6.40 -14.87
CA GLN A 223 -0.25 7.27 -15.78
C GLN A 223 -0.62 6.48 -17.03
N ILE A 224 -1.91 6.27 -17.27
CA ILE A 224 -2.44 5.73 -18.52
C ILE A 224 -2.79 6.89 -19.44
N ASN A 225 -2.15 6.97 -20.61
CA ASN A 225 -2.40 8.01 -21.60
C ASN A 225 -3.33 7.52 -22.72
N THR A 226 -3.37 6.21 -22.94
CA THR A 226 -4.13 5.55 -23.99
C THR A 226 -5.20 4.65 -23.36
N PRO A 227 -6.47 5.09 -23.25
CA PRO A 227 -7.54 4.26 -22.71
C PRO A 227 -7.70 2.93 -23.46
N GLY A 228 -8.16 1.90 -22.76
CA GLY A 228 -8.45 0.58 -23.31
C GLY A 228 -8.18 -0.56 -22.34
N LEU A 229 -8.25 -1.78 -22.88
CA LEU A 229 -7.99 -3.02 -22.15
C LEU A 229 -6.50 -3.35 -22.24
N TYR A 230 -5.88 -3.61 -21.10
CA TYR A 230 -4.46 -3.97 -20.98
C TYR A 230 -4.35 -5.37 -20.42
N GLN A 231 -3.50 -6.20 -21.00
CA GLN A 231 -3.07 -7.44 -20.36
C GLN A 231 -2.00 -7.12 -19.32
N VAL A 232 -2.15 -7.69 -18.13
CA VAL A 232 -1.22 -7.55 -17.00
C VAL A 232 -0.33 -8.78 -16.93
N LYS A 233 0.97 -8.57 -16.85
CA LYS A 233 1.99 -9.60 -16.62
C LYS A 233 2.97 -9.10 -15.57
N TRP A 234 3.45 -9.99 -14.72
CA TRP A 234 4.72 -9.75 -14.04
C TRP A 234 5.79 -10.72 -14.55
N LYS A 235 7.04 -10.28 -14.45
CA LYS A 235 8.23 -11.10 -14.65
C LYS A 235 8.73 -11.52 -13.27
N SER A 236 8.90 -12.81 -13.08
CA SER A 236 9.22 -13.40 -11.79
C SER A 236 9.84 -14.80 -12.00
N ARG A 237 10.18 -15.46 -10.90
CA ARG A 237 10.64 -16.84 -10.80
C ARG A 237 10.34 -17.36 -9.39
N ASN A 238 10.56 -18.64 -9.13
CA ASN A 238 10.52 -19.13 -7.75
C ASN A 238 11.68 -18.52 -6.91
N GLY A 239 11.42 -18.33 -5.62
CA GLY A 239 12.42 -17.88 -4.66
C GLY A 239 13.67 -18.75 -4.60
N LYS A 240 14.79 -18.14 -4.20
CA LYS A 240 16.07 -18.84 -4.11
C LYS A 240 15.99 -19.98 -3.10
N GLY A 241 16.29 -21.20 -3.55
CA GLY A 241 16.22 -22.40 -2.72
C GLY A 241 14.88 -23.14 -2.76
N ALA A 242 13.90 -22.68 -3.55
CA ALA A 242 12.70 -23.46 -3.85
C ALA A 242 13.09 -24.80 -4.48
N VAL A 243 12.55 -25.90 -3.93
CA VAL A 243 12.80 -27.27 -4.41
C VAL A 243 11.65 -27.71 -5.32
N ARG A 244 10.43 -27.27 -5.01
CA ARG A 244 9.23 -27.52 -5.81
C ARG A 244 8.78 -26.25 -6.55
N PHE A 245 8.09 -26.46 -7.66
CA PHE A 245 7.61 -25.38 -8.51
C PHE A 245 6.52 -24.52 -7.86
N ASP A 246 5.87 -25.02 -6.80
CA ASP A 246 4.81 -24.34 -6.04
C ASP A 246 5.32 -23.72 -4.73
N GLU A 247 6.65 -23.66 -4.52
CA GLU A 247 7.27 -23.01 -3.36
C GLU A 247 7.77 -21.61 -3.73
N MET A 248 7.54 -20.63 -2.86
CA MET A 248 8.09 -19.26 -2.97
C MET A 248 7.77 -18.59 -4.31
N ASN A 249 6.55 -18.78 -4.81
CA ASN A 249 6.24 -18.56 -6.22
C ASN A 249 5.09 -17.59 -6.47
N ASP A 250 4.58 -16.94 -5.42
CA ASP A 250 3.41 -16.09 -5.52
C ASP A 250 3.37 -14.91 -4.54
N SER A 251 2.69 -13.87 -4.98
CA SER A 251 2.38 -12.63 -4.25
C SER A 251 0.94 -12.20 -4.59
N TRP A 252 0.41 -11.26 -3.83
CA TRP A 252 -0.87 -10.64 -4.11
C TRP A 252 -0.68 -9.46 -5.07
N MET A 253 -1.62 -9.25 -6.00
CA MET A 253 -1.70 -8.05 -6.84
C MET A 253 -3.12 -7.52 -6.90
N ARG A 254 -3.26 -6.19 -6.95
CA ARG A 254 -4.49 -5.49 -7.33
C ARG A 254 -4.16 -4.40 -8.34
N VAL A 255 -5.02 -4.20 -9.33
CA VAL A 255 -4.95 -3.04 -10.23
C VAL A 255 -6.22 -2.21 -10.02
N ASN A 256 -6.05 -0.97 -9.56
CA ASN A 256 -7.15 -0.03 -9.37
C ASN A 256 -7.52 0.60 -10.72
N ALA A 257 -8.11 -0.21 -11.60
CA ALA A 257 -8.64 0.18 -12.90
C ALA A 257 -10.18 0.32 -12.84
N ASN A 258 -10.82 0.73 -13.94
CA ASN A 258 -12.28 0.76 -14.02
C ASN A 258 -12.87 -0.66 -13.91
N VAL A 259 -12.22 -1.64 -14.54
CA VAL A 259 -12.52 -3.06 -14.42
C VAL A 259 -11.20 -3.84 -14.37
N PHE A 260 -11.08 -4.81 -13.48
CA PHE A 260 -9.96 -5.74 -13.42
C PHE A 260 -10.50 -7.17 -13.45
N ILE A 261 -10.04 -7.98 -14.41
CA ILE A 261 -10.59 -9.33 -14.65
C ILE A 261 -9.49 -10.37 -14.83
N GLY A 262 -9.81 -11.60 -14.45
CA GLY A 262 -9.09 -12.80 -14.85
C GLY A 262 -9.86 -13.55 -15.93
N THR A 263 -9.19 -14.06 -16.96
CA THR A 263 -9.83 -14.90 -17.98
C THR A 263 -9.22 -16.30 -17.99
N LYS A 264 -10.07 -17.32 -18.11
CA LYS A 264 -9.65 -18.72 -18.30
C LYS A 264 -10.64 -19.42 -19.21
N ASN A 265 -10.15 -19.99 -20.31
CA ASN A 265 -10.99 -20.71 -21.29
C ASN A 265 -12.22 -19.89 -21.76
N GLY A 266 -12.05 -18.57 -21.92
CA GLY A 266 -13.12 -17.64 -22.32
C GLY A 266 -14.06 -17.20 -21.19
N LEU A 267 -13.97 -17.78 -19.99
CA LEU A 267 -14.73 -17.33 -18.81
C LEU A 267 -14.00 -16.17 -18.13
N GLN A 268 -14.77 -15.20 -17.64
CA GLN A 268 -14.28 -14.03 -16.90
C GLN A 268 -14.57 -14.18 -15.40
N THR A 269 -13.58 -13.86 -14.58
CA THR A 269 -13.68 -13.67 -13.14
C THR A 269 -13.47 -12.19 -12.86
N ASP A 270 -14.43 -11.55 -12.19
CA ASP A 270 -14.27 -10.17 -11.74
C ASP A 270 -13.29 -10.13 -10.55
N LEU A 271 -12.29 -9.26 -10.66
CA LEU A 271 -11.25 -9.00 -9.68
C LEU A 271 -11.26 -7.51 -9.25
N THR A 272 -12.24 -6.74 -9.72
CA THR A 272 -12.29 -5.29 -9.52
C THR A 272 -12.35 -4.95 -8.04
N GLY A 273 -11.38 -4.17 -7.57
CA GLY A 273 -11.29 -3.74 -6.17
C GLY A 273 -10.67 -4.77 -5.21
N ASP A 274 -10.40 -6.01 -5.66
CA ASP A 274 -9.86 -7.07 -4.81
C ASP A 274 -8.41 -7.45 -5.16
N PHE A 275 -7.72 -8.07 -4.21
CA PHE A 275 -6.43 -8.71 -4.45
C PHE A 275 -6.63 -10.09 -5.08
N THR A 276 -5.88 -10.36 -6.14
CA THR A 276 -5.73 -11.69 -6.72
C THR A 276 -4.35 -12.24 -6.40
N LYS A 277 -4.24 -13.55 -6.17
CA LYS A 277 -2.93 -14.20 -6.18
C LYS A 277 -2.43 -14.13 -7.61
N ILE A 278 -1.17 -13.75 -7.82
CA ILE A 278 -0.45 -14.08 -9.04
C ILE A 278 0.67 -15.03 -8.67
N TRP A 279 0.90 -16.04 -9.49
CA TRP A 279 1.93 -17.03 -9.29
C TRP A 279 2.73 -17.29 -10.57
N ILE A 280 3.92 -17.87 -10.38
CA ILE A 280 4.79 -18.40 -11.43
C ILE A 280 5.26 -19.81 -11.07
N GLN A 281 5.80 -20.56 -12.03
CA GLN A 281 6.33 -21.92 -11.81
C GLN A 281 7.59 -22.12 -12.67
N ASP A 282 8.58 -21.26 -12.46
CA ASP A 282 9.88 -21.34 -13.14
C ASP A 282 11.00 -21.20 -12.11
N THR A 283 11.63 -22.32 -11.79
CA THR A 283 12.74 -22.38 -10.81
C THR A 283 14.08 -22.01 -11.44
N LYS A 284 14.17 -21.92 -12.77
CA LYS A 284 15.44 -21.83 -13.50
C LYS A 284 15.70 -20.45 -14.10
N SER A 285 14.66 -19.77 -14.54
CA SER A 285 14.77 -18.50 -15.26
C SER A 285 13.74 -17.46 -14.86
N TRP A 286 14.07 -16.19 -15.06
CA TRP A 286 13.07 -15.12 -15.03
C TRP A 286 12.07 -15.29 -16.17
N SER A 287 10.79 -15.30 -15.84
CA SER A 287 9.73 -15.65 -16.78
C SER A 287 8.52 -14.72 -16.68
N TRP A 288 7.90 -14.46 -17.84
CA TRP A 288 6.64 -13.73 -17.96
C TRP A 288 5.41 -14.66 -17.86
N ALA A 289 5.62 -15.97 -17.65
CA ALA A 289 4.56 -16.97 -17.56
C ALA A 289 3.87 -16.92 -16.18
N SER A 290 3.28 -15.77 -15.88
CA SER A 290 2.50 -15.50 -14.68
C SER A 290 1.01 -15.66 -14.90
N PHE A 291 0.32 -16.14 -13.87
CA PHE A 291 -1.10 -16.44 -13.89
C PHE A 291 -1.79 -16.04 -12.59
N GLY A 292 -3.04 -15.62 -12.71
CA GLY A 292 -3.90 -15.27 -11.59
C GLY A 292 -4.61 -16.49 -10.97
N GLU A 293 -4.88 -16.40 -9.67
CA GLU A 293 -5.85 -17.24 -8.98
C GLU A 293 -6.67 -16.40 -8.00
N HIS A 294 -7.98 -16.56 -8.07
CA HIS A 294 -8.91 -15.90 -7.17
C HIS A 294 -10.07 -16.85 -6.83
N HIS A 295 -10.37 -17.01 -5.54
CA HIS A 295 -11.42 -17.89 -5.03
C HIS A 295 -11.50 -19.29 -5.69
N GLY A 296 -10.34 -19.92 -5.89
CA GLY A 296 -10.23 -21.26 -6.48
C GLY A 296 -10.21 -21.31 -8.02
N VAL A 297 -10.45 -20.19 -8.70
CA VAL A 297 -10.28 -20.10 -10.16
C VAL A 297 -8.81 -19.85 -10.47
N ASN A 298 -8.06 -20.93 -10.70
CA ASN A 298 -6.61 -20.89 -10.92
C ASN A 298 -6.22 -20.88 -12.42
N GLY A 299 -5.13 -20.20 -12.79
CA GLY A 299 -4.55 -20.23 -14.13
C GLY A 299 -5.12 -19.16 -15.05
N MET A 300 -5.52 -18.01 -14.49
CA MET A 300 -6.15 -16.93 -15.25
C MET A 300 -5.11 -16.03 -15.92
N GLN A 301 -5.41 -15.55 -17.13
CA GLN A 301 -4.73 -14.38 -17.69
C GLN A 301 -5.40 -13.11 -17.16
N LEU A 302 -4.63 -12.09 -16.80
CA LEU A 302 -5.16 -10.92 -16.12
C LEU A 302 -5.26 -9.72 -17.05
N TYR A 303 -6.33 -8.94 -16.92
CA TYR A 303 -6.59 -7.76 -17.73
C TYR A 303 -7.18 -6.61 -16.91
N ALA A 304 -6.75 -5.40 -17.20
CA ALA A 304 -7.24 -4.16 -16.60
C ALA A 304 -7.78 -3.23 -17.69
N GLN A 305 -9.01 -2.75 -17.52
CA GLN A 305 -9.66 -1.80 -18.43
C GLN A 305 -9.58 -0.40 -17.83
N PHE A 306 -9.05 0.53 -18.61
CA PHE A 306 -9.01 1.96 -18.27
C PHE A 306 -9.88 2.73 -19.26
N ASP A 307 -10.99 3.29 -18.79
CA ASP A 307 -11.95 3.98 -19.64
C ASP A 307 -11.53 5.41 -20.00
N ARG A 308 -10.58 5.96 -19.25
CA ARG A 308 -10.12 7.34 -19.39
C ARG A 308 -8.60 7.41 -19.23
N ALA A 309 -8.00 8.42 -19.85
CA ALA A 309 -6.62 8.75 -19.55
C ALA A 309 -6.58 9.34 -18.13
N GLY A 310 -5.56 8.99 -17.35
CA GLY A 310 -5.51 9.38 -15.96
C GLY A 310 -4.46 8.65 -15.15
N THR A 311 -4.38 9.04 -13.89
CA THR A 311 -3.52 8.41 -12.90
C THR A 311 -4.29 7.30 -12.19
N TYR A 312 -3.66 6.13 -12.06
CA TYR A 312 -4.19 4.93 -11.43
C TYR A 312 -3.11 4.31 -10.53
N THR A 313 -3.45 3.21 -9.83
CA THR A 313 -2.51 2.53 -8.93
C THR A 313 -2.47 1.03 -9.20
N VAL A 314 -1.25 0.48 -9.31
CA VAL A 314 -1.00 -0.97 -9.18
C VAL A 314 -0.49 -1.23 -7.78
N GLU A 315 -0.99 -2.26 -7.13
CA GLU A 315 -0.60 -2.64 -5.78
C GLU A 315 -0.07 -4.07 -5.76
N VAL A 316 1.04 -4.27 -5.06
CA VAL A 316 1.70 -5.57 -4.89
C VAL A 316 1.85 -5.82 -3.41
N CYS A 317 1.33 -6.95 -2.91
CA CYS A 317 1.41 -7.30 -1.50
C CYS A 317 2.11 -8.65 -1.30
N GLY A 318 2.94 -8.73 -0.27
CA GLY A 318 3.64 -9.97 0.08
C GLY A 318 2.67 -11.10 0.39
N ARG A 319 2.92 -12.30 -0.14
CA ARG A 319 2.15 -13.52 0.11
C ARG A 319 3.03 -14.69 0.51
N SER A 320 3.92 -15.13 -0.37
CA SER A 320 4.88 -16.18 -0.09
C SER A 320 6.25 -15.58 0.23
N ARG A 321 6.82 -15.99 1.36
CA ARG A 321 8.16 -15.60 1.76
C ARG A 321 9.16 -16.01 0.68
N PHE A 322 10.10 -15.12 0.40
CA PHE A 322 11.14 -15.19 -0.62
C PHE A 322 10.67 -15.20 -2.06
N HIS A 323 9.41 -14.87 -2.34
CA HIS A 323 8.97 -14.76 -3.73
C HIS A 323 9.56 -13.49 -4.39
N PRO A 324 10.30 -13.62 -5.50
CA PRO A 324 10.93 -12.51 -6.18
C PRO A 324 10.05 -11.90 -7.29
N ILE A 325 10.12 -10.60 -7.51
CA ILE A 325 9.41 -9.90 -8.59
C ILE A 325 10.39 -8.93 -9.27
N ASP A 326 10.58 -9.12 -10.58
CA ASP A 326 11.51 -8.35 -11.42
C ASP A 326 10.79 -7.15 -12.05
N GLN A 327 9.77 -7.40 -12.87
CA GLN A 327 9.09 -6.33 -13.61
C GLN A 327 7.58 -6.54 -13.64
N ILE A 328 6.81 -5.46 -13.79
CA ILE A 328 5.37 -5.50 -14.05
C ILE A 328 5.12 -4.82 -15.40
N LEU A 329 4.40 -5.50 -16.28
CA LEU A 329 4.09 -5.06 -17.63
C LEU A 329 2.57 -5.00 -17.81
N LEU A 330 2.09 -3.83 -18.23
CA LEU A 330 0.75 -3.65 -18.76
C LEU A 330 0.88 -3.30 -20.24
N PHE A 331 0.26 -4.09 -21.12
CA PHE A 331 0.24 -3.78 -22.55
C PHE A 331 -1.18 -3.87 -23.11
N LYS A 332 -1.55 -2.85 -23.86
CA LYS A 332 -2.87 -2.71 -24.46
C LYS A 332 -3.11 -3.85 -25.45
N VAL A 333 -4.21 -4.56 -25.28
CA VAL A 333 -4.64 -5.55 -26.27
C VAL A 333 -5.26 -4.85 -27.47
N LYS A 334 -5.09 -5.44 -28.64
CA LYS A 334 -5.59 -4.88 -29.91
C LYS A 334 -7.10 -4.91 -30.00
#